data_AF-A0A7Y8JQQ2-F1
#
_entry.id   AF-A0A7Y8JQQ2-F1
#
_cell.length_a   1.000
_cell.length_b   1.000
_cell.length_c   1.000
_cell.angle_alpha   90.00
_cell.angle_beta   90.00
_cell.angle_gamma   90.00
#
_symmetry.space_group_name_H-M   'P 1'
#
loop_
_entity.id
_entity.type
_entity.pdbx_description
1 polymer ?
#
loop_
_entity_poly.entity_id
_entity_poly.type
_entity_poly.pdbx_seq_one_letter_code
_entity_poly.pdbx_strand_id
1 'polypeptide(L)'
;MKNQELIITHLNESIRALQRIVICLETGLTFGTRKPMRYRHAHFRSHLEQVQHHINYAWTLRNMPDTQAISATDEEFQHASTLRISSSD
;
A
#
# COMPACT_ATOMS: atom_id res chain seq x y z
N MET A 1 -19.58 -2.97 -13.31
CA MET A 1 -19.16 -2.86 -11.90
C MET A 1 -18.56 -1.47 -11.75
N LYS A 2 -19.25 -0.53 -11.08
CA LYS A 2 -18.92 0.91 -11.18
C LYS A 2 -17.52 1.27 -10.63
N ASN A 3 -17.00 0.51 -9.66
CA ASN A 3 -15.74 0.84 -8.99
C ASN A 3 -14.52 0.03 -9.50
N GLN A 4 -14.58 -0.55 -10.70
CA GLN A 4 -13.54 -1.47 -11.21
C GLN A 4 -12.14 -0.86 -11.21
N GLU A 5 -12.01 0.39 -11.65
CA GLU A 5 -10.70 1.06 -11.73
C GLU A 5 -10.11 1.29 -10.33
N LEU A 6 -10.92 1.67 -9.35
CA LEU A 6 -10.48 1.85 -7.97
C LEU A 6 -10.05 0.52 -7.33
N ILE A 7 -10.81 -0.56 -7.57
CA ILE A 7 -10.46 -1.92 -7.15
C ILE A 7 -9.10 -2.31 -7.74
N ILE A 8 -8.89 -2.08 -9.05
CA ILE A 8 -7.62 -2.37 -9.72
C ILE A 8 -6.48 -1.55 -9.11
N THR A 9 -6.70 -0.27 -8.81
CA THR A 9 -5.70 0.60 -8.17
C THR A 9 -5.22 0.02 -6.84
N HIS A 10 -6.13 -0.41 -5.96
CA HIS A 10 -5.73 -1.02 -4.68
C HIS A 10 -5.05 -2.38 -4.86
N LEU A 11 -5.50 -3.21 -5.80
CA LEU A 11 -4.82 -4.48 -6.09
C LEU A 11 -3.41 -4.24 -6.65
N ASN A 12 -3.18 -3.18 -7.43
CA ASN A 12 -1.85 -2.81 -7.89
C ASN A 12 -0.95 -2.34 -6.74
N GLU A 13 -1.48 -1.61 -5.75
CA GLU A 13 -0.70 -1.23 -4.57
C GLU A 13 -0.35 -2.44 -3.69
N SER A 14 -1.24 -3.42 -3.55
CA SER A 14 -0.92 -4.67 -2.83
C SER A 14 0.18 -5.46 -3.54
N ILE A 15 0.15 -5.54 -4.88
CA ILE A 15 1.23 -6.13 -5.69
C ILE A 15 2.55 -5.40 -5.48
N ARG A 16 2.55 -4.05 -5.50
CA ARG A 16 3.76 -3.24 -5.25
C ARG A 16 4.34 -3.49 -3.86
N ALA A 17 3.50 -3.62 -2.83
CA ALA A 17 3.94 -3.95 -1.48
C ALA A 17 4.55 -5.36 -1.41
N LEU A 18 3.96 -6.36 -2.07
CA LEU A 18 4.53 -7.70 -2.18
C LEU A 18 5.88 -7.69 -2.90
N GLN A 19 6.01 -6.96 -4.00
CA GLN A 19 7.27 -6.84 -4.73
C GLN A 19 8.37 -6.25 -3.84
N ARG A 20 8.07 -5.25 -3.02
CA ARG A 20 9.03 -4.69 -2.05
C ARG A 20 9.50 -5.75 -1.06
N ILE A 21 8.59 -6.59 -0.54
CA ILE A 21 8.95 -7.69 0.36
C ILE A 21 9.93 -8.64 -0.33
N VAL A 22 9.61 -9.10 -1.54
CA VAL A 22 10.44 -10.04 -2.30
C VAL A 22 11.86 -9.48 -2.50
N ILE A 23 11.97 -8.26 -3.02
CA ILE A 23 13.27 -7.63 -3.26
C ILE A 23 14.04 -7.46 -1.93
N CYS A 24 13.37 -7.09 -0.84
CA CYS A 24 14.00 -6.94 0.47
C CYS A 24 14.50 -8.28 1.04
N LEU A 25 13.79 -9.37 0.80
CA LEU A 25 14.19 -10.72 1.21
C LEU A 25 15.38 -11.23 0.37
N GLU A 26 15.41 -10.93 -0.93
CA GLU A 26 16.50 -11.32 -1.83
C GLU A 26 17.80 -10.56 -1.55
N THR A 27 17.71 -9.27 -1.23
CA THR A 27 18.87 -8.37 -1.09
C THR A 27 19.28 -8.13 0.35
N GLY A 28 18.40 -8.39 1.31
CA GLY A 28 18.57 -8.01 2.71
C GLY A 28 18.48 -6.50 2.98
N LEU A 29 18.03 -5.70 2.00
CA LEU A 29 18.03 -4.24 2.05
C LEU A 29 16.63 -3.64 1.84
N THR A 30 16.34 -2.51 2.48
CA THR A 30 15.14 -1.70 2.23
C THR A 30 15.34 -0.75 1.05
N PHE A 31 14.32 -0.60 0.20
CA PHE A 31 14.30 0.32 -0.94
C PHE A 31 13.42 1.53 -0.67
N GLY A 32 13.76 2.67 -1.28
CA GLY A 32 13.03 3.94 -1.09
C GLY A 32 13.49 4.78 0.11
N THR A 33 14.53 4.35 0.83
CA THR A 33 15.21 5.14 1.85
C THR A 33 16.41 5.87 1.24
N ARG A 34 16.73 7.09 1.71
CA ARG A 34 17.89 7.88 1.21
C ARG A 34 19.23 7.13 1.32
N LYS A 35 19.33 6.14 2.22
CA LYS A 35 20.47 5.22 2.35
C LYS A 35 19.96 3.78 2.45
N PRO A 36 20.66 2.77 1.90
CA PRO A 36 20.30 1.37 2.08
C PRO A 36 20.30 1.00 3.57
N MET A 37 19.18 0.49 4.09
CA MET A 37 19.10 -0.02 5.46
C MET A 37 18.88 -1.53 5.44
N ARG A 38 19.33 -2.23 6.48
CA ARG A 38 19.04 -3.66 6.65
C ARG A 38 17.54 -3.89 6.76
N TYR A 39 17.04 -4.86 6.02
CA TYR A 39 15.67 -5.33 6.18
C TYR A 39 15.50 -6.04 7.53
N ARG A 40 14.43 -5.70 8.25
CA ARG A 40 14.15 -6.18 9.60
C ARG A 40 12.73 -6.74 9.65
N HIS A 41 12.46 -7.57 10.66
CA HIS A 41 11.13 -8.16 10.86
C HIS A 41 10.00 -7.13 10.92
N ALA A 42 10.23 -5.97 11.55
CA ALA A 42 9.26 -4.88 11.58
C ALA A 42 8.90 -4.33 10.18
N HIS A 43 9.88 -4.23 9.28
CA HIS A 43 9.64 -3.83 7.89
C HIS A 43 8.82 -4.89 7.15
N PHE A 44 9.11 -6.18 7.36
CA PHE A 44 8.33 -7.28 6.77
C PHE A 44 6.88 -7.24 7.21
N ARG A 45 6.64 -7.09 8.52
CA ARG A 45 5.29 -6.95 9.07
C ARG A 45 4.55 -5.76 8.48
N SER A 46 5.17 -4.58 8.44
CA SER A 46 4.56 -3.37 7.90
C SER A 46 4.17 -3.52 6.42
N HIS A 47 5.03 -4.12 5.59
CA HIS A 47 4.67 -4.37 4.19
C HIS A 47 3.55 -5.39 4.05
N LEU A 48 3.51 -6.45 4.86
CA LEU A 48 2.39 -7.40 4.86
C LEU A 48 1.07 -6.73 5.28
N GLU A 49 1.12 -5.85 6.26
CA GLU A 49 -0.05 -5.05 6.68
C GLU A 49 -0.54 -4.16 5.53
N GLN A 50 0.36 -3.56 4.73
CA GLN A 50 -0.02 -2.79 3.53
C GLN A 50 -0.69 -3.67 2.46
N VAL A 51 -0.18 -4.88 2.22
CA VAL A 51 -0.79 -5.84 1.28
C VAL A 51 -2.21 -6.17 1.72
N GLN A 52 -2.38 -6.54 2.99
CA GLN A 52 -3.69 -6.90 3.54
C GLN A 52 -4.66 -5.71 3.51
N HIS A 53 -4.18 -4.53 3.87
CA HIS A 53 -4.97 -3.30 3.87
C HIS A 53 -5.57 -3.04 2.49
N HIS A 54 -4.76 -3.03 1.42
CA HIS A 54 -5.27 -2.73 0.09
C HIS A 54 -6.17 -3.82 -0.49
N ILE A 55 -5.93 -5.10 -0.16
CA ILE A 55 -6.87 -6.19 -0.52
C ILE A 55 -8.22 -5.98 0.15
N ASN A 56 -8.24 -5.64 1.45
CA ASN A 56 -9.46 -5.36 2.19
C ASN A 56 -10.19 -4.14 1.62
N TYR A 57 -9.45 -3.07 1.29
CA TYR A 57 -10.02 -1.86 0.71
C TYR A 57 -10.68 -2.14 -0.64
N ALA A 58 -10.01 -2.89 -1.52
CA ALA A 58 -10.57 -3.33 -2.80
C ALA A 58 -11.88 -4.13 -2.61
N TRP A 59 -11.93 -4.99 -1.58
CA TRP A 59 -13.16 -5.72 -1.24
C TRP A 59 -14.28 -4.79 -0.77
N THR A 60 -13.97 -3.82 0.10
CA THR A 60 -14.93 -2.82 0.58
C THR A 60 -15.51 -2.00 -0.57
N LEU A 61 -14.67 -1.53 -1.49
CA LEU A 61 -15.09 -0.72 -2.63
C LEU A 61 -16.07 -1.46 -3.53
N ARG A 62 -16.03 -2.80 -3.62
CA ARG A 62 -16.95 -3.58 -4.45
C ARG A 62 -18.43 -3.31 -4.15
N ASN A 63 -18.76 -3.02 -2.89
CA ASN A 63 -20.14 -2.85 -2.43
C ASN A 63 -20.51 -1.38 -2.14
N MET A 64 -19.57 -0.45 -2.38
CA MET A 64 -19.75 0.96 -2.06
C MET A 64 -20.38 1.73 -3.24
N PRO A 65 -21.24 2.74 -2.99
CA PRO A 65 -21.66 3.69 -4.02
C PRO A 65 -20.46 4.40 -4.66
N ASP A 66 -20.50 4.59 -5.97
CA ASP A 66 -19.38 5.11 -6.78
C ASP A 66 -18.80 6.45 -6.28
N THR A 67 -19.67 7.40 -5.92
CA THR A 67 -19.26 8.70 -5.39
C THR A 67 -18.57 8.61 -4.03
N GLN A 68 -18.98 7.66 -3.18
CA GLN A 68 -18.33 7.41 -1.89
C GLN A 68 -17.00 6.68 -2.08
N ALA A 69 -16.93 5.77 -3.06
CA ALA A 69 -15.73 5.00 -3.38
C ALA A 69 -14.57 5.90 -3.84
N ILE A 70 -14.87 6.93 -4.65
CA ILE A 70 -13.87 7.91 -5.10
C ILE A 70 -13.33 8.70 -3.90
N SER A 71 -14.21 9.32 -3.09
CA SER A 71 -13.79 10.09 -1.91
C SER A 71 -12.96 9.25 -0.94
N ALA A 72 -13.43 8.03 -0.64
CA ALA A 72 -12.75 7.12 0.26
C ALA A 72 -11.38 6.69 -0.27
N THR A 73 -11.23 6.54 -1.60
CA THR A 73 -9.93 6.21 -2.21
C THR A 73 -8.98 7.41 -2.10
N ASP A 74 -9.44 8.61 -2.43
CA ASP A 74 -8.63 9.83 -2.36
C ASP A 74 -8.15 10.12 -0.93
N GLU A 75 -9.03 9.98 0.06
CA GLU A 75 -8.70 10.13 1.49
C GLU A 75 -7.64 9.13 1.95
N GLU A 76 -7.75 7.86 1.54
CA GLU A 76 -6.77 6.81 1.87
C GLU A 76 -5.38 7.15 1.31
N PHE A 77 -5.30 7.55 0.04
CA PHE A 77 -4.03 7.90 -0.59
C PHE A 77 -3.42 9.20 -0.03
N GLN A 78 -4.24 10.18 0.36
CA GLN A 78 -3.77 11.37 1.06
C GLN A 78 -3.21 11.03 2.45
N HIS A 79 -3.91 10.20 3.22
CA HIS A 79 -3.47 9.77 4.53
C HIS A 79 -2.13 8.98 4.45
N ALA A 80 -2.02 8.06 3.48
CA ALA A 80 -0.80 7.29 3.23
C ALA A 80 0.39 8.17 2.77
N SER A 81 0.13 9.20 1.95
CA SER A 81 1.16 10.16 1.50
C SER A 81 1.72 10.97 2.68
N THR A 82 0.84 11.46 3.55
CA THR A 82 1.22 12.28 4.72
C THR A 82 2.08 11.49 5.71
N LEU A 83 1.76 10.21 5.94
CA LEU A 83 2.56 9.34 6.80
C LEU A 83 3.98 9.07 6.24
N ARG A 84 4.12 8.90 4.92
CA ARG A 84 5.44 8.69 4.26
C ARG A 84 6.35 9.91 4.32
N ILE A 85 5.79 11.13 4.32
CA ILE A 85 6.57 12.37 4.47
C ILE A 85 7.10 12.48 5.90
N SER A 86 6.27 12.19 6.91
CA SER A 86 6.68 12.29 8.33
C SER A 86 7.74 11.28 8.77
N SER A 87 7.84 10.12 8.11
CA SER A 87 8.84 9.08 8.43
C SER A 87 10.18 9.27 7.72
N SER A 88 10.32 10.34 6.94
CA SER A 88 11.51 10.63 6.11
C SER A 88 12.39 11.76 6.67
N ASP A 89 12.00 12.34 7.81
CA ASP A 89 12.78 13.28 8.64
C ASP A 89 13.39 12.55 9.85
#